data_AF-A0A1R1JZX0-F1
#
_entry.id   AF-A0A1R1JZX0-F1
#
_cell.length_a   1.000
_cell.length_b   1.000
_cell.length_c   1.000
_cell.angle_alpha   90.00
_cell.angle_beta   90.00
_cell.angle_gamma   90.00
#
_symmetry.space_group_name_H-M   'P 1'
#
loop_
_entity.id
_entity.type
_entity.pdbx_description
1 polymer ?
#
loop_
_entity_poly.entity_id
_entity_poly.type
_entity_poly.pdbx_seq_one_letter_code
_entity_poly.pdbx_strand_id
1 'polypeptide(L)' 'MRTSLAELGDVFRLPQPADPLPNYIHLVDALFFTADGTPIAGQPTLWRGRSSAVDGFILGRLQSE' A
#
# COMPACT_ATOMS: atom_id res chain seq x y z
N MET A 1 -18.77 -13.89 -7.33
CA MET A 1 -17.52 -14.41 -7.93
C MET A 1 -16.37 -13.81 -7.09
N ARG A 2 -15.58 -14.62 -6.39
CA ARG A 2 -14.45 -14.11 -5.57
C ARG A 2 -13.21 -14.10 -6.46
N THR A 3 -12.86 -12.92 -6.96
CA THR A 3 -11.56 -12.67 -7.60
C THR A 3 -10.48 -12.81 -6.54
N SER A 4 -9.44 -13.58 -6.84
CA SER A 4 -8.28 -13.70 -5.96
C SER A 4 -7.54 -12.36 -5.93
N LEU A 5 -7.09 -11.90 -4.77
CA LEU A 5 -6.33 -10.64 -4.66
C LEU A 5 -5.05 -10.66 -5.51
N ALA A 6 -4.49 -11.84 -5.80
CA ALA A 6 -3.35 -11.99 -6.70
C ALA A 6 -3.68 -11.60 -8.15
N GLU A 7 -4.93 -11.78 -8.59
CA GLU A 7 -5.38 -11.46 -9.95
C GLU A 7 -5.46 -9.94 -10.18
N LEU A 8 -5.55 -9.12 -9.13
CA LEU A 8 -5.42 -7.65 -9.24
C LEU A 8 -4.00 -7.23 -9.64
N GLY A 9 -2.99 -8.07 -9.39
CA GLY A 9 -1.61 -7.84 -9.80
C GLY A 9 -1.36 -8.09 -11.30
N ASP A 10 -2.30 -8.72 -12.01
CA ASP A 10 -2.13 -9.11 -13.41
C ASP A 10 -2.02 -7.89 -14.34
N VAL A 11 -2.59 -6.74 -13.95
CA VAL A 11 -2.49 -5.47 -14.69
C VAL A 11 -1.04 -5.01 -14.85
N PHE A 12 -0.15 -5.38 -13.92
CA PHE A 12 1.27 -5.03 -13.97
C PHE A 12 2.10 -5.98 -14.83
N ARG A 13 1.54 -7.11 -15.29
CA ARG A 13 2.21 -8.02 -16.24
C ARG A 13 2.14 -7.53 -17.68
N LEU A 14 1.28 -6.54 -17.96
CA LEU A 14 1.18 -5.90 -19.26
C LEU A 14 2.29 -4.86 -19.42
N PRO A 15 2.77 -4.63 -20.66
CA PRO A 15 3.71 -3.54 -20.95
C PRO A 15 3.17 -2.22 -20.42
N GLN A 16 3.92 -1.58 -19.52
CA GLN A 16 3.57 -0.26 -19.02
C GLN A 16 3.97 0.81 -20.04
N PRO A 17 3.26 1.95 -20.09
CA PRO A 17 3.69 3.10 -20.88
C PRO A 17 5.12 3.51 -20.52
N ALA A 18 5.90 4.00 -21.51
CA ALA A 18 7.27 4.48 -21.27
C ALA A 18 7.32 5.60 -20.20
N ASP A 19 6.26 6.42 -20.15
CA ASP A 19 6.02 7.40 -19.11
C ASP A 19 4.78 6.98 -18.28
N PRO A 20 4.95 6.23 -17.19
CA PRO A 20 3.83 5.84 -16.35
C PRO A 20 3.25 7.08 -15.67
N LEU A 21 1.91 7.20 -15.71
CA LEU A 21 1.22 8.23 -14.94
C LEU A 21 1.44 7.98 -13.44
N PRO A 22 1.49 9.04 -12.61
CA PRO A 22 1.61 8.88 -11.17
C PRO A 22 0.45 8.06 -10.62
N ASN A 23 0.76 6.91 -10.03
CA ASN A 23 -0.23 6.13 -9.30
C ASN A 23 -0.42 6.77 -7.92
N TYR A 24 -1.66 7.13 -7.62
CA TYR A 24 -2.03 7.61 -6.30
C TYR A 24 -2.60 6.46 -5.48
N ILE A 25 -2.08 6.32 -4.27
CA ILE A 25 -2.60 5.36 -3.31
C ILE A 25 -3.41 6.13 -2.27
N HIS A 26 -4.60 5.62 -2.00
CA HIS A 26 -5.47 6.08 -0.94
C HIS A 26 -5.62 4.97 0.09
N LEU A 27 -5.18 5.21 1.32
CA LEU A 27 -5.35 4.27 2.42
C LEU A 27 -6.25 4.92 3.46
N VAL A 28 -7.33 4.23 3.81
CA VAL A 28 -8.21 4.60 4.93
C VAL A 28 -7.72 3.86 6.17
N ASP A 29 -7.85 4.50 7.33
CA ASP A 29 -7.42 3.96 8.62
C ASP A 29 -5.93 3.54 8.66
N ALA A 30 -5.07 4.29 7.96
CA ALA A 30 -3.65 4.03 7.93
C ALA A 30 -2.99 4.40 9.27
N LEU A 31 -2.15 3.50 9.78
CA LEU A 31 -1.26 3.73 10.92
C LEU A 31 0.16 3.92 10.41
N PHE A 32 0.87 4.86 11.01
CA PHE A 32 2.23 5.23 10.60
C PHE A 32 3.19 5.01 11.75
N PHE A 33 4.34 4.43 11.46
CA PHE A 33 5.38 4.15 12.44
C PHE A 33 6.74 4.60 11.90
N THR A 34 7.61 5.08 12.78
CA THR A 34 9.04 5.23 12.50
C THR A 34 9.70 3.85 12.36
N ALA A 35 10.93 3.82 11.87
CA ALA A 35 11.66 2.57 11.65
C ALA A 35 11.91 1.75 12.94
N ASP A 36 11.88 2.40 14.10
CA ASP A 36 11.98 1.76 15.41
C ASP A 36 10.62 1.31 15.99
N GLY A 37 9.53 1.47 15.22
CA GLY A 37 8.18 1.06 15.62
C GLY A 37 7.41 2.10 16.42
N THR A 38 7.94 3.31 16.64
CA THR A 38 7.20 4.37 17.34
C THR A 38 6.06 4.90 16.47
N PRO A 39 4.81 4.96 16.95
CA PRO A 39 3.70 5.50 16.17
C PRO A 39 3.88 7.01 15.90
N ILE A 40 3.77 7.40 14.63
CA ILE A 40 3.87 8.80 14.17
C ILE A 40 2.55 9.54 14.40
N ALA A 41 1.42 8.83 14.26
CA ALA A 41 0.08 9.36 14.52
C ALA A 41 -0.63 8.45 15.53
N GLY A 42 -1.23 9.05 16.57
CA GLY A 42 -1.94 8.34 17.62
C GLY A 42 -3.33 7.83 17.23
N GLN A 43 -3.79 8.12 16.01
CA GLN A 43 -5.08 7.67 15.49
C GLN A 43 -4.95 7.26 14.02
N PRO A 44 -5.73 6.24 13.57
CA PRO A 44 -5.82 5.92 12.15
C PRO A 44 -6.21 7.14 11.34
N THR A 45 -5.52 7.38 10.23
CA THR A 45 -5.76 8.57 9.42
C THR A 45 -5.80 8.25 7.93
N LEU A 46 -6.41 9.14 7.16
CA LEU A 46 -6.45 9.04 5.71
C LEU A 46 -5.06 9.37 5.15
N TRP A 47 -4.49 8.43 4.41
CA TRP A 47 -3.29 8.68 3.65
C TRP A 47 -3.59 8.93 2.18
N ARG A 48 -2.95 9.97 1.65
CA ARG A 48 -2.92 10.25 0.21
C ARG A 48 -1.48 10.56 -0.16
N GLY A 49 -0.91 9.75 -1.05
CA GLY A 49 0.48 9.93 -1.41
C GLY A 49 0.81 9.41 -2.80
N ARG A 50 1.91 9.94 -3.32
CA ARG A 50 2.63 9.35 -4.45
C ARG A 50 3.67 8.43 -3.84
N SER A 51 3.58 7.14 -4.14
CA SER A 51 4.67 6.21 -3.88
C SER A 51 5.45 6.03 -5.17
N SER A 52 6.76 6.28 -5.16
CA SER A 52 7.62 5.99 -6.31
C SER A 52 7.87 4.49 -6.47
N ALA A 53 7.86 3.74 -5.37
CA ALA A 53 7.99 2.30 -5.33
C ALA A 53 7.45 1.73 -4.01
N VAL A 54 6.87 0.54 -4.05
CA VAL A 54 6.57 -0.27 -2.86
C VAL A 54 7.43 -1.52 -2.97
N ASP A 55 8.43 -1.65 -2.11
CA ASP A 55 9.43 -2.74 -2.17
C ASP A 55 8.89 -4.06 -1.56
N GLY A 56 7.69 -4.01 -0.99
CA GLY A 56 6.99 -5.17 -0.43
C GLY A 56 5.76 -4.74 0.37
N PHE A 57 4.79 -5.64 0.48
CA PHE A 57 3.64 -5.48 1.36
C PHE A 57 3.32 -6.81 2.03
N ILE A 58 2.75 -6.75 3.23
CA ILE A 58 2.29 -7.93 3.98
C ILE A 58 0.78 -7.87 4.04
N LEU A 59 0.12 -8.96 3.63
CA LEU A 59 -1.31 -9.14 3.81
C LEU A 59 -1.53 -10.04 5.02
N GLY A 60 -2.13 -9.49 6.08
CA GLY A 60 -2.37 -10.21 7.32
C GLY A 60 -2.90 -9.29 8.41
N ARG A 61 -3.18 -9.85 9.59
CA ARG A 61 -3.44 -9.03 10.79
C ARG A 61 -2.10 -8.71 11.41
N LEU A 62 -1.79 -7.43 11.58
CA LEU A 62 -0.67 -7.02 12.43
C LEU A 62 -1.06 -7.37 13.87
N GLN A 63 -0.39 -8.36 14.45
CA GLN A 63 -0.56 -8.73 15.86
C GLN A 63 0.63 -8.19 16.62
N SER A 64 0.38 -7.27 17.55
CA SER A 64 1.26 -7.02 18.69
C SER A 64 1.02 -8.15 19.69
N GLU A 65 2.07 -8.67 20.34
CA GLU A 65 1.90 -9.43 21.59
C GLU A 65 1.16 -8.59 22.64
#